data_AF-A0A4U7JA37-F1
#
_entry.id   AF-A0A4U7JA37-F1
#
_cell.length_a   1.000
_cell.length_b   1.000
_cell.length_c   1.000
_cell.angle_alpha   90.00
_cell.angle_beta   90.00
_cell.angle_gamma   90.00
#
_symmetry.space_group_name_H-M   'P 1'
#
loop_
_entity.id
_entity.type
_entity.pdbx_description
1 polymer ?
#
loop_
_entity_poly.entity_id
_entity_poly.type
_entity_poly.pdbx_seq_one_letter_code
_entity_poly.pdbx_strand_id
1 'polypeptide(L)'
;MMQRHMPMGYKMVNGNIEIQEEQAEIIKRIFMDYINGKSMIAIAKELTAMNVLNANKKPNWNHGSVGKILQNVKYQGDNLYPKLIEKDIFTKTQQRRTAKEAELGRTQQIYAMRNQTVFSGKIRCGECGEPYRKYIEHAGKPSEKIKWKCKKYIFQNEVCCKNQFYTDSQLMDIFIAATNELIKKKWLLEKVPKKKPLKMTLELRQTENRIKELEQEQLFSSLELAELVFKRAELIYKDLKIDDHKSNTEKIKEALAGIEKITEFDEELFEAIIKQITVYQDTKVDVEYINGTIISRSIENSGKDEKHGSDEKDSSNNTASNKIRQACKSRAEKA
;
A
#
# COMPACT_ATOMS: atom_id res chain seq x y z
N MET A 1 0.71 -3.11 -15.95
CA MET A 1 -0.52 -3.61 -16.59
C MET A 1 -0.11 -4.26 -17.92
N MET A 2 -0.13 -5.60 -18.01
CA MET A 2 0.30 -6.32 -19.22
C MET A 2 -0.61 -6.01 -20.41
N GLN A 3 -0.01 -5.86 -21.59
CA GLN A 3 -0.73 -5.61 -22.84
C GLN A 3 -1.55 -6.87 -23.19
N ARG A 4 -2.89 -6.77 -23.08
CA ARG A 4 -3.83 -7.89 -23.33
C ARG A 4 -4.04 -8.21 -24.81
N HIS A 5 -3.63 -7.30 -25.70
CA HIS A 5 -3.75 -7.44 -27.15
C HIS A 5 -2.40 -7.82 -27.78
N MET A 6 -2.45 -8.43 -28.96
CA MET A 6 -1.27 -8.77 -29.76
C MET A 6 -0.36 -7.53 -29.92
N PRO A 7 0.96 -7.66 -29.68
CA PRO A 7 1.89 -6.55 -29.90
C PRO A 7 1.91 -6.11 -31.36
N MET A 8 2.10 -4.80 -31.58
CA MET A 8 2.26 -4.22 -32.92
C MET A 8 3.51 -4.79 -33.59
N GLY A 9 3.49 -5.02 -34.91
CA GLY A 9 4.58 -5.71 -35.62
C GLY A 9 4.35 -7.19 -35.86
N TYR A 10 3.23 -7.74 -35.34
CA TYR A 10 2.82 -9.11 -35.58
C TYR A 10 1.38 -9.20 -36.10
N LYS A 11 1.10 -10.27 -36.84
CA LYS A 11 -0.23 -10.63 -37.35
C LYS A 11 -0.51 -12.12 -37.07
N MET A 12 -1.78 -12.48 -36.99
CA MET A 12 -2.20 -13.89 -36.92
C MET A 12 -2.52 -14.39 -38.33
N VAL A 13 -1.86 -15.46 -38.74
CA VAL A 13 -2.08 -16.13 -40.04
C VAL A 13 -2.22 -17.62 -39.77
N ASN A 14 -3.39 -18.19 -40.10
CA ASN A 14 -3.68 -19.63 -39.95
C ASN A 14 -3.36 -20.19 -38.55
N GLY A 15 -3.65 -19.43 -37.50
CA GLY A 15 -3.39 -19.83 -36.10
C GLY A 15 -1.96 -19.61 -35.62
N ASN A 16 -1.03 -19.21 -36.49
CA ASN A 16 0.35 -18.88 -36.15
C ASN A 16 0.56 -17.36 -36.10
N ILE A 17 1.53 -16.93 -35.29
CA ILE A 17 1.93 -15.53 -35.21
C ILE A 17 3.07 -15.30 -36.19
N GLU A 18 2.87 -14.39 -37.13
CA GLU A 18 3.84 -14.00 -38.14
C GLU A 18 4.22 -12.52 -37.98
N ILE A 19 5.39 -12.15 -38.51
CA ILE A 19 5.84 -10.77 -38.55
C ILE A 19 5.00 -10.01 -39.59
N GLN A 20 4.55 -8.80 -39.22
CA GLN A 20 3.96 -7.84 -40.15
C GLN A 20 5.02 -6.82 -40.52
N GLU A 21 5.67 -6.99 -41.67
CA GLU A 21 6.88 -6.24 -42.08
C GLU A 21 6.75 -4.72 -41.95
N GLU A 22 5.66 -4.12 -42.42
CA GLU A 22 5.45 -2.67 -42.35
C GLU A 22 5.46 -2.15 -40.90
N GLN A 23 4.79 -2.86 -39.99
CA GLN A 23 4.76 -2.49 -38.57
C GLN A 23 6.06 -2.88 -37.87
N ALA A 24 6.69 -3.97 -38.28
CA ALA A 24 7.97 -4.44 -37.74
C ALA A 24 9.06 -3.39 -37.94
N GLU A 25 9.10 -2.75 -39.11
CA GLU A 25 10.08 -1.71 -39.40
C GLU A 25 9.91 -0.48 -38.49
N ILE A 26 8.66 -0.12 -38.18
CA ILE A 26 8.36 0.93 -37.20
C ILE A 26 8.87 0.54 -35.81
N ILE A 27 8.69 -0.72 -35.38
CA ILE A 27 9.20 -1.20 -34.10
C ILE A 27 10.73 -1.14 -34.06
N LYS A 28 11.41 -1.66 -35.09
CA LYS A 28 12.87 -1.60 -35.20
C LYS A 28 13.38 -0.16 -35.12
N ARG A 29 12.75 0.75 -35.87
CA ARG A 29 13.05 2.18 -35.82
C ARG A 29 12.90 2.77 -34.41
N ILE A 30 11.80 2.46 -33.69
CA ILE A 30 11.58 2.94 -32.31
C ILE A 30 12.73 2.52 -31.38
N PHE A 31 13.18 1.27 -31.46
CA PHE A 31 14.31 0.78 -30.65
C PHE A 31 15.60 1.52 -31.00
N MET A 32 15.91 1.66 -32.29
CA MET A 32 17.13 2.34 -32.75
C MET A 32 17.14 3.83 -32.42
N ASP A 33 16.05 4.55 -32.73
CA ASP A 33 15.89 5.98 -32.41
C ASP A 33 16.10 6.24 -30.91
N TYR A 34 15.56 5.35 -30.05
CA TYR A 34 15.70 5.48 -28.61
C TYR A 34 17.14 5.25 -28.14
N ILE A 35 17.80 4.18 -28.60
CA ILE A 35 19.20 3.88 -28.27
C ILE A 35 20.10 5.05 -28.71
N ASN A 36 19.85 5.60 -29.90
CA ASN A 36 20.64 6.67 -30.52
C ASN A 36 20.47 8.05 -29.88
N GLY A 37 19.60 8.23 -28.88
CA GLY A 37 19.49 9.52 -28.20
C GLY A 37 18.09 10.04 -28.03
N LYS A 38 17.16 9.67 -28.90
CA LYS A 38 15.85 10.32 -28.93
C LYS A 38 15.04 9.98 -27.68
N SER A 39 14.34 10.98 -27.16
CA SER A 39 13.41 10.77 -26.05
C SER A 39 12.14 10.06 -26.54
N MET A 40 11.46 9.32 -25.67
CA MET A 40 10.17 8.69 -26.00
C MET A 40 9.12 9.72 -26.46
N ILE A 41 9.22 10.97 -25.96
CA ILE A 41 8.36 12.08 -26.38
C ILE A 41 8.69 12.48 -27.82
N ALA A 42 9.97 12.63 -28.16
CA ALA A 42 10.39 12.99 -29.52
C ALA A 42 9.95 11.93 -30.53
N ILE A 43 10.20 10.65 -30.22
CA ILE A 43 9.77 9.51 -31.05
C ILE A 43 8.25 9.52 -31.25
N ALA A 44 7.47 9.73 -30.17
CA ALA A 44 6.01 9.80 -30.27
C ALA A 44 5.53 10.97 -31.15
N LYS A 45 6.16 12.15 -31.04
CA LYS A 45 5.84 13.30 -31.89
C LYS A 45 6.13 13.02 -33.36
N GLU A 46 7.29 12.44 -33.67
CA GLU A 46 7.66 12.07 -35.05
C GLU A 46 6.67 11.05 -35.64
N LEU A 47 6.33 9.98 -34.91
CA LEU A 47 5.38 8.96 -35.37
C LEU A 47 3.98 9.54 -35.61
N THR A 48 3.55 10.46 -34.76
CA THR A 48 2.28 11.18 -34.93
C THR A 48 2.32 12.08 -36.16
N ALA A 49 3.42 12.81 -36.39
CA ALA A 49 3.58 13.70 -37.54
C ALA A 49 3.65 12.93 -38.87
N MET A 50 4.23 11.73 -38.87
CA MET A 50 4.25 10.82 -40.03
C MET A 50 2.91 10.08 -40.23
N ASN A 51 1.88 10.39 -39.43
CA ASN A 51 0.56 9.75 -39.49
C ASN A 51 0.59 8.22 -39.31
N VAL A 52 1.59 7.71 -38.57
CA VAL A 52 1.75 6.27 -38.32
C VAL A 52 0.65 5.79 -37.39
N LEU A 53 -0.08 4.74 -37.79
CA LEU A 53 -1.15 4.17 -36.96
C LEU A 53 -0.57 3.42 -35.75
N ASN A 54 -1.09 3.70 -34.57
CA ASN A 54 -0.79 2.95 -33.35
C ASN A 54 -1.57 1.63 -33.29
N ALA A 55 -1.38 0.83 -32.23
CA ALA A 55 -2.08 -0.44 -32.02
C ALA A 55 -3.63 -0.34 -32.02
N ASN A 56 -4.19 0.84 -31.76
CA ASN A 56 -5.63 1.11 -31.82
C ASN A 56 -6.08 1.67 -33.19
N LYS A 57 -5.24 1.58 -34.22
CA LYS A 57 -5.47 2.10 -35.57
C LYS A 57 -5.72 3.61 -35.62
N LYS A 58 -5.11 4.37 -34.71
CA LYS A 58 -5.18 5.84 -34.67
C LYS A 58 -3.78 6.46 -34.82
N PRO A 59 -3.61 7.58 -35.54
CA PRO A 59 -2.33 8.26 -35.68
C PRO A 59 -2.03 9.17 -34.48
N ASN A 60 -2.13 8.64 -33.26
CA ASN A 60 -1.88 9.40 -32.03
C ASN A 60 -0.94 8.61 -31.12
N TRP A 61 0.29 9.08 -31.01
CA TRP A 61 1.33 8.49 -30.18
C TRP A 61 1.64 9.35 -28.96
N ASN A 62 1.89 8.71 -27.84
CA ASN A 62 2.39 9.36 -26.63
C ASN A 62 3.62 8.63 -26.09
N HIS A 63 4.36 9.29 -25.22
CA HIS A 63 5.57 8.69 -24.62
C HIS A 63 5.29 7.36 -23.92
N GLY A 64 4.08 7.17 -23.38
CA GLY A 64 3.66 5.93 -22.72
C GLY A 64 3.47 4.77 -23.69
N SER A 65 2.94 5.01 -24.90
CA SER A 65 2.80 3.96 -25.92
C SER A 65 4.17 3.51 -26.44
N VAL A 66 5.07 4.45 -26.70
CA VAL A 66 6.48 4.15 -27.04
C VAL A 66 7.16 3.39 -25.91
N GLY A 67 6.98 3.85 -24.66
CA GLY A 67 7.55 3.19 -23.49
C GLY A 67 7.08 1.75 -23.30
N LYS A 68 5.82 1.42 -23.63
CA LYS A 68 5.30 0.04 -23.58
C LYS A 68 5.95 -0.84 -24.64
N ILE A 69 6.19 -0.32 -25.85
CA ILE A 69 6.89 -1.07 -26.91
C ILE A 69 8.31 -1.40 -26.48
N LEU A 70 9.05 -0.41 -25.99
CA LEU A 70 10.44 -0.59 -25.54
C LEU A 70 10.57 -1.58 -24.38
N GLN A 71 9.53 -1.81 -23.58
CA GLN A 71 9.53 -2.77 -22.46
C GLN A 71 9.06 -4.18 -22.84
N ASN A 72 8.48 -4.35 -24.02
CA ASN A 72 7.78 -5.59 -24.33
C ASN A 72 8.77 -6.70 -24.72
N VAL A 73 9.00 -7.63 -23.80
CA VAL A 73 9.93 -8.76 -23.96
C VAL A 73 9.58 -9.67 -25.15
N LYS A 74 8.32 -9.68 -25.62
CA LYS A 74 7.88 -10.49 -26.77
C LYS A 74 8.59 -10.14 -28.08
N TYR A 75 9.22 -8.97 -28.18
CA TYR A 75 10.01 -8.61 -29.35
C TYR A 75 11.35 -9.34 -29.44
N GLN A 76 11.86 -9.90 -28.34
CA GLN A 76 13.06 -10.75 -28.34
C GLN A 76 12.81 -12.15 -28.93
N GLY A 77 11.54 -12.49 -29.16
CA GLY A 77 11.09 -13.80 -29.59
C GLY A 77 10.93 -14.80 -28.44
N ASP A 78 10.00 -15.72 -28.61
CA ASP A 78 9.78 -16.89 -27.77
C ASP A 78 9.19 -18.03 -28.62
N ASN A 79 8.66 -19.09 -27.99
CA ASN A 79 8.07 -20.22 -28.73
C ASN A 79 6.83 -19.82 -29.57
N LEU A 80 6.21 -18.68 -29.30
CA LEU A 80 4.99 -18.21 -29.95
C LEU A 80 5.24 -16.99 -30.85
N TYR A 81 6.14 -16.08 -30.45
CA TYR A 81 6.45 -14.85 -31.17
C TYR A 81 7.78 -14.99 -31.91
N PRO A 82 7.80 -14.81 -33.26
CA PRO A 82 9.04 -14.71 -34.00
C PRO A 82 9.92 -13.58 -33.48
N LYS A 83 11.25 -13.76 -33.46
CA LYS A 83 12.19 -12.74 -33.01
C LYS A 83 12.13 -11.51 -33.94
N LEU A 84 11.90 -10.33 -33.36
CA LEU A 84 11.83 -9.06 -34.09
C LEU A 84 13.00 -8.13 -33.76
N ILE A 85 13.48 -8.17 -32.52
CA ILE A 85 14.55 -7.33 -31.98
C ILE A 85 15.63 -8.22 -31.38
N GLU A 86 16.88 -7.97 -31.74
CA GLU A 86 18.01 -8.70 -31.16
C GLU A 86 18.14 -8.45 -29.65
N LYS A 87 18.55 -9.50 -28.93
CA LYS A 87 18.68 -9.46 -27.46
C LYS A 87 19.62 -8.35 -26.99
N ASP A 88 20.70 -8.08 -27.72
CA ASP A 88 21.64 -6.99 -27.41
C ASP A 88 20.98 -5.60 -27.52
N ILE A 89 20.20 -5.36 -28.59
CA ILE A 89 19.45 -4.13 -28.79
C ILE A 89 18.43 -3.93 -27.66
N PHE A 90 17.73 -4.99 -27.28
CA PHE A 90 16.79 -4.94 -26.16
C PHE A 90 17.49 -4.65 -24.83
N THR A 91 18.61 -5.31 -24.54
CA THR A 91 19.38 -5.07 -23.31
C THR A 91 19.89 -3.63 -23.24
N LYS A 92 20.49 -3.11 -24.33
CA LYS A 92 20.92 -1.71 -24.42
C LYS A 92 19.79 -0.72 -24.20
N THR A 93 18.61 -1.03 -24.73
CA THR A 93 17.38 -0.25 -24.52
C THR A 93 16.99 -0.21 -23.05
N GLN A 94 17.01 -1.35 -22.34
CA GLN A 94 16.68 -1.36 -20.91
C GLN A 94 17.73 -0.62 -20.08
N GLN A 95 19.02 -0.83 -20.36
CA GLN A 95 20.11 -0.13 -19.66
C GLN A 95 19.95 1.39 -19.76
N ARG A 96 19.67 1.92 -20.96
CA ARG A 96 19.41 3.34 -21.16
C ARG A 96 18.19 3.83 -20.37
N ARG A 97 17.11 3.04 -20.32
CA ARG A 97 15.91 3.37 -19.54
C ARG A 97 16.23 3.48 -18.05
N THR A 98 16.92 2.49 -17.50
CA THR A 98 17.34 2.47 -16.09
C THR A 98 18.28 3.63 -15.76
N ALA A 99 19.26 3.91 -16.63
CA ALA A 99 20.16 5.06 -16.47
C ALA A 99 19.41 6.39 -16.47
N LYS A 100 18.45 6.58 -17.39
CA LYS A 100 17.64 7.80 -17.46
C LYS A 100 16.69 7.94 -16.27
N GLU A 101 16.16 6.82 -15.76
CA GLU A 101 15.32 6.81 -14.55
C GLU A 101 16.12 7.24 -13.31
N ALA A 102 17.34 6.72 -13.16
CA ALA A 102 18.27 7.10 -12.10
C ALA A 102 18.69 8.58 -12.20
N GLU A 103 19.06 9.05 -13.40
CA GLU A 103 19.42 10.46 -13.66
C GLU A 103 18.30 11.43 -13.29
N LEU A 104 17.05 11.08 -13.62
CA LEU A 104 15.88 11.91 -13.34
C LEU A 104 15.39 11.79 -11.88
N GLY A 105 16.06 11.00 -11.03
CA GLY A 105 15.64 10.77 -9.64
C GLY A 105 14.25 10.14 -9.51
N ARG A 106 13.78 9.46 -10.57
CA ARG A 106 12.44 8.83 -10.62
C ARG A 106 12.41 7.43 -10.03
N THR A 107 13.45 7.04 -9.30
CA THR A 107 13.42 5.87 -8.44
C THR A 107 12.25 6.02 -7.46
N GLN A 108 11.26 5.16 -7.61
CA GLN A 108 9.98 5.19 -6.87
C GLN A 108 10.14 5.27 -5.33
N GLN A 109 11.33 4.93 -4.82
CA GLN A 109 11.73 5.01 -3.42
C GLN A 109 12.13 6.41 -2.93
N ILE A 110 12.73 7.29 -3.74
CA ILE A 110 13.26 8.58 -3.25
C ILE A 110 12.11 9.56 -2.94
N TYR A 111 11.09 9.62 -3.80
CA TYR A 111 9.87 10.42 -3.53
C TYR A 111 9.03 9.87 -2.38
N ALA A 112 9.10 8.57 -2.11
CA ALA A 112 8.43 7.93 -0.99
C ALA A 112 9.14 8.14 0.35
N MET A 113 10.43 8.46 0.37
CA MET A 113 11.22 8.78 1.57
C MET A 113 11.25 10.28 1.87
N ARG A 114 11.40 11.15 0.86
CA ARG A 114 11.58 12.61 1.05
C ARG A 114 10.33 13.35 1.53
N ASN A 115 9.16 12.70 1.46
CA ASN A 115 7.86 13.24 1.88
C ASN A 115 7.23 12.45 3.04
N GLN A 116 8.00 11.63 3.75
CA GLN A 116 7.49 10.98 4.97
C GLN A 116 7.42 12.02 6.06
N THR A 117 6.20 12.39 6.42
CA THR A 117 5.95 13.04 7.70
C THR A 117 5.95 11.97 8.80
N VAL A 118 6.05 12.39 10.06
CA VAL A 118 5.84 11.55 11.27
C VAL A 118 4.60 10.66 11.22
N PHE A 119 3.54 11.12 10.54
CA PHE A 119 2.28 10.42 10.43
C PHE A 119 2.31 9.27 9.41
N SER A 120 3.32 9.26 8.51
CA SER A 120 3.47 8.23 7.49
C SER A 120 3.64 6.86 8.13
N GLY A 121 2.77 5.92 7.77
CA GLY A 121 2.80 4.55 8.33
C GLY A 121 2.24 4.41 9.75
N LYS A 122 1.97 5.52 10.45
CA LYS A 122 1.34 5.52 11.79
C LYS A 122 -0.19 5.54 11.72
N ILE A 123 -0.79 5.91 10.59
CA ILE A 123 -2.25 6.01 10.46
C ILE A 123 -2.84 4.85 9.65
N ARG A 124 -3.89 4.21 10.18
CA ARG A 124 -4.58 3.08 9.55
C ARG A 124 -6.10 3.25 9.52
N CYS A 125 -6.72 2.61 8.54
CA CYS A 125 -8.16 2.47 8.45
C CYS A 125 -8.65 1.32 9.33
N GLY A 126 -9.58 1.59 10.26
CA GLY A 126 -10.22 0.58 11.10
C GLY A 126 -11.12 -0.40 10.34
N GLU A 127 -11.59 -0.02 9.15
CA GLU A 127 -12.50 -0.85 8.33
C GLU A 127 -11.76 -1.83 7.41
N CYS A 128 -10.69 -1.35 6.76
CA CYS A 128 -9.96 -2.13 5.75
C CYS A 128 -8.52 -2.47 6.14
N GLY A 129 -8.01 -1.94 7.25
CA GLY A 129 -6.65 -2.17 7.76
C GLY A 129 -5.53 -1.48 6.97
N GLU A 130 -5.82 -0.92 5.81
CA GLU A 130 -4.83 -0.25 4.96
C GLU A 130 -4.34 1.06 5.57
N PRO A 131 -3.09 1.46 5.28
CA PRO A 131 -2.55 2.72 5.75
C PRO A 131 -3.23 3.91 5.08
N TYR A 132 -3.25 5.04 5.79
CA TYR A 132 -3.54 6.33 5.19
C TYR A 132 -2.30 6.86 4.45
N ARG A 133 -2.53 7.64 3.40
CA ARG A 133 -1.48 8.30 2.63
C ARG A 133 -1.75 9.79 2.52
N LYS A 134 -0.68 10.58 2.52
CA LYS A 134 -0.70 12.01 2.24
C LYS A 134 -0.91 12.23 0.75
N TYR A 135 -1.93 13.02 0.40
CA TYR A 135 -2.24 13.46 -0.95
C TYR A 135 -2.17 14.99 -0.99
N ILE A 136 -1.57 15.53 -2.05
CA ILE A 136 -1.47 16.97 -2.29
C ILE A 136 -2.46 17.30 -3.41
N GLU A 137 -3.51 18.04 -3.08
CA GLU A 137 -4.45 18.63 -4.03
C GLU A 137 -3.87 19.95 -4.54
N HIS A 138 -3.97 20.20 -5.85
CA HIS A 138 -3.45 21.42 -6.50
C HIS A 138 -1.96 21.70 -6.23
N ALA A 139 -1.12 20.66 -6.24
CA ALA A 139 0.32 20.77 -6.01
C ALA A 139 0.98 21.90 -6.83
N GLY A 140 1.74 22.77 -6.16
CA GLY A 140 2.45 23.90 -6.76
C GLY A 140 1.58 25.11 -7.11
N LYS A 141 0.32 25.16 -6.66
CA LYS A 141 -0.58 26.33 -6.82
C LYS A 141 -0.81 27.02 -5.47
N PRO A 142 -1.24 28.30 -5.43
CA PRO A 142 -1.60 28.98 -4.19
C PRO A 142 -2.72 28.28 -3.39
N SER A 143 -3.55 27.49 -4.06
CA SER A 143 -4.63 26.68 -3.46
C SER A 143 -4.21 25.26 -3.10
N GLU A 144 -2.91 25.00 -2.91
CA GLU A 144 -2.39 23.70 -2.49
C GLU A 144 -3.01 23.26 -1.16
N LYS A 145 -3.58 22.05 -1.14
CA LYS A 145 -4.21 21.48 0.06
C LYS A 145 -3.67 20.08 0.31
N ILE A 146 -3.22 19.84 1.53
CA ILE A 146 -2.73 18.53 1.97
C ILE A 146 -3.86 17.77 2.67
N LYS A 147 -4.14 16.55 2.22
CA LYS A 147 -5.15 15.67 2.82
C LYS A 147 -4.65 14.24 2.96
N TRP A 148 -4.95 13.62 4.10
CA TRP A 148 -4.73 12.21 4.39
C TRP A 148 -5.97 11.41 4.06
N LYS A 149 -5.82 10.40 3.21
CA LYS A 149 -6.93 9.53 2.77
C LYS A 149 -6.51 8.07 2.90
N CYS A 150 -7.47 7.21 3.24
CA CYS A 150 -7.26 5.76 3.21
C CYS A 150 -6.74 5.32 1.82
N LYS A 151 -5.72 4.48 1.77
CA LYS A 151 -5.15 3.97 0.50
C LYS A 151 -6.19 3.25 -0.36
N LYS A 152 -7.17 2.58 0.25
CA LYS A 152 -8.32 1.95 -0.43
C LYS A 152 -9.57 2.83 -0.40
N TYR A 153 -9.43 4.15 -0.28
CA TYR A 153 -10.57 5.07 -0.42
C TYR A 153 -11.23 4.91 -1.79
N ILE A 154 -10.43 4.97 -2.86
CA ILE A 154 -10.84 4.60 -4.21
C ILE A 154 -10.10 3.32 -4.59
N PHE A 155 -10.85 2.28 -4.94
CA PHE A 155 -10.29 1.04 -5.47
C PHE A 155 -11.09 0.65 -6.72
N GLN A 156 -10.39 0.34 -7.82
CA GLN A 156 -11.02 0.02 -9.11
C GLN A 156 -12.05 1.07 -9.58
N ASN A 157 -11.75 2.36 -9.38
CA ASN A 157 -12.62 3.51 -9.69
C ASN A 157 -13.92 3.60 -8.87
N GLU A 158 -14.06 2.84 -7.79
CA GLU A 158 -15.19 2.93 -6.86
C GLU A 158 -14.75 3.42 -5.48
N VAL A 159 -15.62 4.16 -4.79
CA VAL A 159 -15.38 4.59 -3.40
C VAL A 159 -15.65 3.42 -2.46
N CYS A 160 -14.61 2.84 -1.88
CA CYS A 160 -14.69 1.66 -1.02
C CYS A 160 -14.56 1.98 0.48
N CYS A 161 -14.05 3.16 0.84
CA CYS A 161 -13.92 3.59 2.23
C CYS A 161 -14.73 4.86 2.45
N LYS A 162 -15.52 4.90 3.53
CA LYS A 162 -16.31 6.09 3.92
C LYS A 162 -15.67 6.91 5.04
N ASN A 163 -14.45 6.57 5.46
CA ASN A 163 -13.77 7.31 6.49
C ASN A 163 -13.43 8.73 6.03
N GLN A 164 -13.38 9.64 7.00
CA GLN A 164 -13.05 11.04 6.77
C GLN A 164 -11.58 11.24 6.33
N PHE A 165 -11.33 12.38 5.69
CA PHE A 165 -10.00 12.87 5.37
C PHE A 165 -9.50 13.81 6.45
N TYR A 166 -8.18 13.79 6.69
CA TYR A 166 -7.56 14.61 7.72
C TYR A 166 -6.49 15.53 7.14
N THR A 167 -6.29 16.69 7.75
CA THR A 167 -5.12 17.55 7.51
C THR A 167 -4.02 17.24 8.55
N ASP A 168 -2.81 17.73 8.32
CA ASP A 168 -1.72 17.60 9.29
C ASP A 168 -2.12 18.24 10.66
N SER A 169 -2.73 19.44 10.64
CA SER A 169 -3.23 20.11 11.86
C SER A 169 -4.24 19.27 12.63
N GLN A 170 -5.21 18.65 11.95
CA GLN A 170 -6.21 17.82 12.64
C GLN A 170 -5.58 16.60 13.30
N LEU A 171 -4.58 15.98 12.67
CA LEU A 171 -3.86 14.84 13.24
C LEU A 171 -3.01 15.26 14.45
N MET A 172 -2.38 16.43 14.38
CA MET A 172 -1.66 17.03 15.50
C MET A 172 -2.61 17.29 16.68
N ASP A 173 -3.78 17.89 16.43
CA ASP A 173 -4.79 18.17 17.46
C ASP A 173 -5.31 16.88 18.12
N ILE A 174 -5.54 15.83 17.32
CA ILE A 174 -5.94 14.50 17.81
C ILE A 174 -4.88 13.95 18.77
N PHE A 175 -3.61 14.02 18.39
CA PHE A 175 -2.51 13.58 19.23
C PHE A 175 -2.45 14.37 20.53
N ILE A 176 -2.40 15.71 20.45
CA ILE A 176 -2.30 16.59 21.62
C ILE A 176 -3.46 16.31 22.59
N ALA A 177 -4.68 16.21 22.07
CA ALA A 177 -5.86 15.98 22.89
C ALA A 177 -5.89 14.58 23.51
N ALA A 178 -5.46 13.54 22.78
CA ALA A 178 -5.35 12.19 23.31
C ALA A 178 -4.27 12.08 24.38
N THR A 179 -3.09 12.68 24.16
CA THR A 179 -1.97 12.62 25.12
C THR A 179 -2.28 13.43 26.37
N ASN A 180 -2.93 14.58 26.25
CA ASN A 180 -3.43 15.32 27.40
C ASN A 180 -4.47 14.53 28.21
N GLU A 181 -5.30 13.72 27.55
CA GLU A 181 -6.22 12.82 28.24
C GLU A 181 -5.45 11.69 28.97
N LEU A 182 -4.39 11.17 28.36
CA LEU A 182 -3.51 10.17 28.99
C LEU A 182 -2.83 10.73 30.24
N ILE A 183 -2.28 11.95 30.16
CA ILE A 183 -1.62 12.64 31.28
C ILE A 183 -2.60 12.82 32.45
N LYS A 184 -3.85 13.17 32.18
CA LYS A 184 -4.91 13.26 33.21
C LYS A 184 -5.27 11.91 33.80
N LYS A 185 -5.22 10.85 33.01
CA LYS A 185 -5.64 9.48 33.39
C LYS A 185 -4.45 8.53 33.45
N LYS A 186 -3.39 8.87 34.20
CA LYS A 186 -2.14 8.08 34.28
C LYS A 186 -2.36 6.59 34.61
N TRP A 187 -3.38 6.27 35.41
CA TRP A 187 -3.77 4.89 35.73
C TRP A 187 -4.08 4.01 34.50
N LEU A 188 -4.38 4.59 33.34
CA LEU A 188 -4.58 3.85 32.09
C LEU A 188 -3.29 3.20 31.56
N LEU A 189 -2.12 3.71 31.93
CA LEU A 189 -0.81 3.14 31.56
C LEU A 189 -0.47 1.85 32.33
N GLU A 190 -1.14 1.66 33.47
CA GLU A 190 -0.92 0.52 34.36
C GLU A 190 -1.89 -0.64 34.06
N LYS A 191 -2.89 -0.42 33.21
CA LYS A 191 -3.80 -1.47 32.76
C LYS A 191 -3.06 -2.48 31.89
N VAL A 192 -2.72 -3.61 32.48
CA VAL A 192 -2.16 -4.74 31.73
C VAL A 192 -3.22 -5.22 30.72
N PRO A 193 -2.91 -5.23 29.41
CA PRO A 193 -3.82 -5.75 28.41
C PRO A 193 -4.08 -7.24 28.67
N LYS A 194 -5.33 -7.67 28.48
CA LYS A 194 -5.68 -9.09 28.61
C LYS A 194 -4.84 -9.89 27.62
N LYS A 195 -3.97 -10.77 28.12
CA LYS A 195 -3.18 -11.68 27.29
C LYS A 195 -4.14 -12.51 26.44
N LYS A 196 -3.99 -12.46 25.12
CA LYS A 196 -4.77 -13.34 24.25
C LYS A 196 -4.39 -14.79 24.60
N PRO A 197 -5.37 -15.68 24.79
CA PRO A 197 -5.06 -17.08 25.05
C PRO A 197 -4.29 -17.64 23.86
N LEU A 198 -3.40 -18.59 24.13
CA LEU A 198 -2.69 -19.33 23.10
C LEU A 198 -3.69 -19.91 22.10
N LYS A 199 -3.43 -19.69 20.81
CA LYS A 199 -4.28 -20.23 19.76
C LYS A 199 -3.98 -21.72 19.63
N MET A 200 -4.94 -22.55 20.02
CA MET A 200 -4.80 -24.01 19.91
C MET A 200 -5.01 -24.44 18.45
N THR A 201 -3.93 -24.55 17.69
CA THR A 201 -3.96 -25.10 16.33
C THR A 201 -4.19 -26.62 16.39
N LEU A 202 -4.69 -27.19 15.29
CA LEU A 202 -4.86 -28.64 15.17
C LEU A 202 -3.53 -29.37 15.43
N GLU A 203 -2.43 -28.84 14.88
CA GLU A 203 -1.10 -29.40 15.02
C GLU A 203 -0.56 -29.32 16.46
N LEU A 204 -0.79 -28.19 17.16
CA LEU A 204 -0.42 -28.07 18.58
C LEU A 204 -1.22 -29.04 19.45
N ARG A 205 -2.52 -29.21 19.16
CA ARG A 205 -3.38 -30.17 19.88
C ARG A 205 -2.94 -31.61 19.65
N GLN A 206 -2.59 -31.99 18.42
CA GLN A 206 -2.08 -33.32 18.11
C GLN A 206 -0.75 -33.60 18.84
N THR A 207 0.15 -32.62 18.83
CA THR A 207 1.45 -32.72 19.54
C THR A 207 1.25 -32.88 21.04
N GLU A 208 0.36 -32.08 21.66
CA GLU A 208 0.00 -32.19 23.08
C GLU A 208 -0.62 -33.56 23.44
N ASN A 209 -1.52 -34.08 22.60
CA ASN A 209 -2.12 -35.39 22.85
C ASN A 209 -1.08 -36.52 22.78
N ARG A 210 -0.18 -36.48 21.79
CA ARG A 210 0.86 -37.50 21.64
C ARG A 210 1.87 -37.48 22.80
N ILE A 211 2.25 -36.29 23.27
CA ILE A 211 3.07 -36.14 24.49
C ILE A 211 2.38 -36.81 25.68
N LYS A 212 1.08 -36.55 25.88
CA LYS A 212 0.32 -37.14 26.99
C LYS A 212 0.23 -38.67 26.92
N GLU A 213 0.06 -39.24 25.72
CA GLU A 213 0.07 -40.69 25.52
C GLU A 213 1.42 -41.29 25.94
N LEU A 214 2.54 -40.72 25.46
CA LEU A 214 3.88 -41.18 25.79
C LEU A 214 4.22 -41.03 27.30
N GLU A 215 3.71 -39.97 27.95
CA GLU A 215 3.83 -39.79 29.39
C GLU A 215 3.04 -40.85 30.18
N GLN A 216 1.83 -41.22 29.71
CA GLN A 216 1.01 -42.27 30.32
C GLN A 216 1.64 -43.67 30.18
N GLU A 217 2.29 -43.92 29.04
CA GLU A 217 3.07 -45.14 28.78
C GLU A 217 4.41 -45.16 29.54
N GLN A 218 4.74 -44.11 30.31
CA GLN A 218 5.99 -43.94 31.06
C GLN A 218 7.27 -43.97 30.19
N LEU A 219 7.14 -43.61 28.91
CA LEU A 219 8.24 -43.60 27.93
C LEU A 219 9.04 -42.29 27.97
N PHE A 220 9.46 -41.88 29.17
CA PHE A 220 10.09 -40.58 29.43
C PHE A 220 11.45 -40.39 28.75
N SER A 221 12.14 -41.48 28.38
CA SER A 221 13.45 -41.46 27.71
C SER A 221 13.39 -41.67 26.20
N SER A 222 12.18 -41.65 25.60
CA SER A 222 12.04 -41.81 24.16
C SER A 222 12.57 -40.58 23.41
N LEU A 223 13.31 -40.82 22.33
CA LEU A 223 13.76 -39.78 21.41
C LEU A 223 12.55 -39.00 20.83
N GLU A 224 11.45 -39.71 20.57
CA GLU A 224 10.17 -39.15 20.12
C GLU A 224 9.60 -38.11 21.10
N LEU A 225 9.60 -38.38 22.42
CA LEU A 225 9.10 -37.42 23.40
C LEU A 225 9.93 -36.13 23.40
N ALA A 226 11.26 -36.25 23.32
CA ALA A 226 12.14 -35.08 23.25
C ALA A 226 11.84 -34.23 22.00
N GLU A 227 11.70 -34.86 20.83
CA GLU A 227 11.34 -34.18 19.58
C GLU A 227 9.98 -33.48 19.67
N LEU A 228 8.97 -34.13 20.25
CA LEU A 228 7.64 -33.54 20.42
C LEU A 228 7.64 -32.36 21.39
N VAL A 229 8.46 -32.39 22.45
CA VAL A 229 8.63 -31.25 23.36
C VAL A 229 9.24 -30.04 22.63
N PHE A 230 10.26 -30.25 21.80
CA PHE A 230 10.81 -29.18 20.96
C PHE A 230 9.81 -28.66 19.95
N LYS A 231 9.07 -29.55 19.28
CA LYS A 231 8.01 -29.20 18.34
C LYS A 231 6.90 -28.38 19.01
N ARG A 232 6.48 -28.76 20.21
CA ARG A 232 5.52 -27.99 21.01
C ARG A 232 6.04 -26.59 21.28
N ALA A 233 7.29 -26.46 21.72
CA ALA A 233 7.91 -25.16 21.98
C ALA A 233 7.94 -24.29 20.72
N GLU A 234 8.36 -24.84 19.58
CA GLU A 234 8.38 -24.15 18.28
C GLU A 234 6.98 -23.61 17.91
N LEU A 235 5.95 -24.47 17.98
CA LEU A 235 4.57 -24.09 17.67
C LEU A 235 4.03 -23.00 18.60
N ILE A 236 4.36 -23.07 19.90
CA ILE A 236 4.00 -22.06 20.88
C ILE A 236 4.70 -20.73 20.57
N TYR A 237 6.03 -20.73 20.38
CA TYR A 237 6.80 -19.52 20.13
C TYR A 237 6.43 -18.85 18.80
N LYS A 238 6.02 -19.63 17.79
CA LYS A 238 5.55 -19.10 16.51
C LYS A 238 4.34 -18.17 16.63
N ASP A 239 3.44 -18.44 17.59
CA ASP A 239 2.20 -17.68 17.78
C ASP A 239 2.27 -16.71 18.98
N LEU A 240 3.31 -16.79 19.81
CA LEU A 240 3.52 -15.88 20.93
C LEU A 240 4.03 -14.50 20.48
N LYS A 241 3.51 -13.45 21.11
CA LYS A 241 4.01 -12.08 20.96
C LYS A 241 4.86 -11.71 22.15
N ILE A 242 5.95 -10.98 21.90
CA ILE A 242 6.78 -10.39 22.95
C ILE A 242 5.91 -9.44 23.78
N ASP A 243 5.96 -9.60 25.10
CA ASP A 243 5.22 -8.79 26.06
C ASP A 243 6.09 -7.63 26.55
N ASP A 244 6.24 -6.60 25.70
CA ASP A 244 7.02 -5.40 26.03
C ASP A 244 6.21 -4.36 26.83
N HIS A 245 5.04 -4.71 27.34
CA HIS A 245 4.12 -3.77 27.97
C HIS A 245 4.80 -2.96 29.09
N LYS A 246 5.47 -3.65 30.02
CA LYS A 246 6.13 -3.00 31.17
C LYS A 246 7.22 -2.03 30.71
N SER A 247 8.09 -2.46 29.78
CA SER A 247 9.16 -1.61 29.25
C SER A 247 8.60 -0.39 28.51
N ASN A 248 7.60 -0.59 27.67
CA ASN A 248 6.98 0.49 26.91
C ASN A 248 6.18 1.46 27.80
N THR A 249 5.57 0.98 28.89
CA THR A 249 4.92 1.85 29.88
C THR A 249 5.94 2.76 30.56
N GLU A 250 7.11 2.25 30.95
CA GLU A 250 8.17 3.09 31.54
C GLU A 250 8.72 4.11 30.54
N LYS A 251 8.92 3.73 29.27
CA LYS A 251 9.28 4.68 28.21
C LYS A 251 8.26 5.82 28.05
N ILE A 252 6.96 5.52 28.09
CA ILE A 252 5.92 6.54 28.03
C ILE A 252 5.97 7.46 29.25
N LYS A 253 6.17 6.90 30.46
CA LYS A 253 6.27 7.69 31.69
C LYS A 253 7.48 8.63 31.67
N GLU A 254 8.63 8.14 31.20
CA GLU A 254 9.85 8.93 31.05
C GLU A 254 9.66 10.05 30.02
N ALA A 255 9.10 9.73 28.85
CA ALA A 255 8.82 10.72 27.80
C ALA A 255 7.80 11.79 28.23
N LEU A 256 6.92 11.48 29.18
CA LEU A 256 5.93 12.42 29.74
C LEU A 256 6.32 12.99 31.11
N ALA A 257 7.55 12.74 31.58
CA ALA A 257 8.00 13.19 32.89
C ALA A 257 8.07 14.72 32.95
N GLY A 258 7.44 15.32 33.96
CA GLY A 258 7.39 16.78 34.12
C GLY A 258 6.42 17.52 33.18
N ILE A 259 5.77 16.81 32.24
CA ILE A 259 4.78 17.42 31.33
C ILE A 259 3.40 17.39 31.97
N GLU A 260 2.86 18.56 32.34
CA GLU A 260 1.49 18.68 32.85
C GLU A 260 0.45 18.72 31.75
N LYS A 261 0.78 19.40 30.64
CA LYS A 261 -0.09 19.55 29.47
C LYS A 261 0.75 19.86 28.24
N ILE A 262 0.41 19.19 27.14
CA ILE A 262 0.96 19.45 25.82
C ILE A 262 0.09 20.50 25.13
N THR A 263 0.71 21.58 24.63
CA THR A 263 0.03 22.65 23.90
C THR A 263 0.37 22.67 22.42
N GLU A 264 1.54 22.14 22.05
CA GLU A 264 2.05 22.11 20.69
C GLU A 264 2.46 20.69 20.31
N PHE A 265 2.51 20.43 19.01
CA PHE A 265 2.89 19.11 18.50
C PHE A 265 4.41 18.95 18.53
N ASP A 266 4.86 17.89 19.19
CA ASP A 266 6.27 17.47 19.24
C ASP A 266 6.42 16.15 18.47
N GLU A 267 7.22 16.19 17.40
CA GLU A 267 7.50 15.08 16.49
C GLU A 267 8.28 13.95 17.17
N GLU A 268 9.29 14.27 17.98
CA GLU A 268 10.10 13.27 18.69
C GLU A 268 9.26 12.55 19.74
N LEU A 269 8.47 13.33 20.51
CA LEU A 269 7.56 12.76 21.50
C LEU A 269 6.52 11.85 20.84
N PHE A 270 5.94 12.28 19.71
CA PHE A 270 4.98 11.49 18.95
C PHE A 270 5.57 10.14 18.52
N GLU A 271 6.76 10.14 17.93
CA GLU A 271 7.40 8.90 17.49
C GLU A 271 7.74 7.95 18.65
N ALA A 272 8.14 8.52 19.79
CA ALA A 272 8.51 7.77 20.98
C ALA A 272 7.31 7.04 21.63
N ILE A 273 6.13 7.67 21.69
CA ILE A 273 5.01 7.14 22.49
C ILE A 273 3.87 6.55 21.66
N ILE A 274 3.73 6.92 20.38
CA ILE A 274 2.62 6.49 19.53
C ILE A 274 2.99 5.26 18.70
N LYS A 275 2.16 4.23 18.82
CA LYS A 275 2.23 3.05 17.97
C LYS A 275 1.48 3.26 16.66
N GLN A 276 0.20 3.63 16.75
CA GLN A 276 -0.63 3.91 15.57
C GLN A 276 -1.89 4.71 15.92
N ILE A 277 -2.45 5.38 14.91
CA ILE A 277 -3.75 6.04 14.95
C ILE A 277 -4.69 5.28 14.01
N THR A 278 -5.83 4.82 14.51
CA THR A 278 -6.82 4.08 13.73
C THR A 278 -8.08 4.92 13.56
N VAL A 279 -8.49 5.13 12.31
CA VAL A 279 -9.67 5.94 11.95
C VAL A 279 -10.83 5.04 11.54
N TYR A 280 -12.04 5.33 12.02
CA TYR A 280 -13.28 4.62 11.70
C TYR A 280 -14.30 5.51 10.96
N GLN A 281 -15.41 4.93 10.49
CA GLN A 281 -16.42 5.64 9.70
C GLN A 281 -17.32 6.56 10.54
N ASP A 282 -17.51 6.26 11.81
CA ASP A 282 -18.35 6.97 12.78
C ASP A 282 -17.64 8.17 13.42
N THR A 283 -16.67 8.76 12.70
CA THR A 283 -15.74 9.81 13.17
C THR A 283 -14.96 9.47 14.44
N LYS A 284 -14.98 8.20 14.84
CA LYS A 284 -14.15 7.67 15.91
C LYS A 284 -12.70 7.54 15.44
N VAL A 285 -11.78 7.94 16.30
CA VAL A 285 -10.35 7.78 16.13
C VAL A 285 -9.77 7.17 17.39
N ASP A 286 -9.05 6.07 17.23
CA ASP A 286 -8.33 5.39 18.31
C ASP A 286 -6.84 5.72 18.20
N VAL A 287 -6.28 6.32 19.25
CA VAL A 287 -4.83 6.55 19.39
C VAL A 287 -4.27 5.43 20.26
N GLU A 288 -3.47 4.55 19.66
CA GLU A 288 -2.79 3.44 20.33
C GLU A 288 -1.34 3.83 20.67
N TYR A 289 -1.00 3.73 21.95
CA TYR A 289 0.34 3.97 22.46
C TYR A 289 1.21 2.71 22.36
N ILE A 290 2.53 2.86 22.49
CA ILE A 290 3.49 1.74 22.36
C ILE A 290 3.30 0.62 23.39
N ASN A 291 2.70 0.91 24.55
CA ASN A 291 2.33 -0.09 25.54
C ASN A 291 0.98 -0.78 25.24
N GLY A 292 0.24 -0.35 24.21
CA GLY A 292 -1.07 -0.88 23.86
C GLY A 292 -2.25 -0.22 24.58
N THR A 293 -2.03 0.82 25.39
CA THR A 293 -3.12 1.69 25.86
C THR A 293 -3.78 2.35 24.65
N ILE A 294 -5.11 2.40 24.63
CA ILE A 294 -5.89 3.03 23.56
C ILE A 294 -6.75 4.15 24.14
N ILE A 295 -6.68 5.33 23.53
CA ILE A 295 -7.60 6.44 23.80
C ILE A 295 -8.48 6.63 22.57
N SER A 296 -9.77 6.34 22.73
CA SER A 296 -10.79 6.56 21.71
C SER A 296 -11.35 7.97 21.81
N ARG A 297 -11.49 8.66 20.67
CA ARG A 297 -12.09 9.99 20.57
C ARG A 297 -13.08 10.04 19.42
N SER A 298 -14.19 10.75 19.60
CA SER A 298 -15.11 11.11 18.52
C SER A 298 -14.81 12.54 18.08
N ILE A 299 -14.69 12.77 16.78
CA ILE A 299 -14.45 14.10 16.22
C ILE A 299 -15.77 14.61 15.66
N GLU A 300 -16.33 15.63 16.32
CA GLU A 300 -17.46 16.38 15.79
C GLU A 300 -16.93 17.45 14.85
N ASN A 301 -17.34 17.44 13.58
CA ASN A 301 -16.98 18.50 12.65
C ASN A 301 -17.77 19.77 13.01
N SER A 302 -17.08 20.80 13.46
CA SER A 302 -17.55 22.16 13.28
C SER A 302 -17.51 22.48 11.79
N GLY A 303 -18.65 22.29 11.12
CA GLY A 303 -18.85 22.68 9.73
C GLY A 303 -18.63 24.18 9.58
N LYS A 304 -17.47 24.58 9.05
CA LYS A 304 -17.41 25.79 8.22
C LYS A 304 -17.62 25.34 6.79
N ASP A 305 -18.89 25.31 6.41
CA ASP A 305 -19.32 25.32 5.01
C ASP A 305 -18.81 26.62 4.38
N GLU A 306 -17.61 26.59 3.80
CA GLU A 306 -17.31 27.52 2.72
C GLU A 306 -18.11 27.05 1.50
N LYS A 307 -19.29 27.65 1.33
CA LYS A 307 -20.13 27.58 0.14
C LYS A 307 -19.26 27.72 -1.11
N HIS A 308 -19.20 26.67 -1.92
CA HIS A 308 -18.86 26.81 -3.33
C HIS A 308 -19.87 26.04 -4.16
N GLY A 309 -20.63 26.83 -4.92
CA GLY A 309 -21.15 26.48 -6.24
C GLY A 309 -22.13 25.32 -6.27
N SER A 310 -23.41 25.68 -6.15
CA SER A 310 -24.53 24.94 -6.74
C SER A 310 -24.21 24.47 -8.16
N ASP A 311 -24.42 23.19 -8.42
CA ASP A 311 -25.11 22.75 -9.62
C ASP A 311 -25.93 21.52 -9.25
N GLU A 312 -27.24 21.74 -9.13
CA GLU A 312 -28.27 20.74 -8.94
C GLU A 312 -28.31 19.78 -10.13
N LYS A 313 -28.41 18.48 -9.85
CA LYS A 313 -29.34 17.58 -10.55
C LYS A 313 -29.59 16.30 -9.76
N ASP A 314 -30.74 16.32 -9.09
CA ASP A 314 -31.71 15.25 -8.85
C ASP A 314 -31.24 13.85 -8.45
N SER A 315 -31.35 13.66 -7.12
CA SER A 315 -31.97 12.52 -6.43
C SER A 315 -32.80 11.54 -7.30
N SER A 316 -32.44 10.26 -7.22
CA SER A 316 -33.46 9.22 -6.98
C SER A 316 -32.95 8.20 -5.97
N ASN A 317 -33.79 7.96 -4.96
CA ASN A 317 -33.53 7.26 -3.72
C ASN A 317 -33.49 5.73 -3.83
N ASN A 318 -32.76 5.17 -2.85
CA ASN A 318 -33.01 3.93 -2.12
C ASN A 318 -32.67 2.55 -2.69
N THR A 319 -32.10 1.75 -1.77
CA THR A 319 -32.06 0.28 -1.72
C THR A 319 -30.78 -0.40 -2.21
N ALA A 320 -29.64 -0.19 -1.53
CA ALA A 320 -28.50 -1.11 -1.66
C ALA A 320 -27.56 -1.17 -0.43
N SER A 321 -28.05 -0.91 0.79
CA SER A 321 -27.19 -0.90 1.99
C SER A 321 -26.61 -2.28 2.37
N ASN A 322 -27.13 -3.38 1.83
CA ASN A 322 -26.63 -4.74 2.10
C ASN A 322 -25.73 -5.35 1.00
N LYS A 323 -25.66 -4.77 -0.21
CA LYS A 323 -24.83 -5.34 -1.31
C LYS A 323 -23.35 -4.95 -1.23
N ILE A 324 -23.01 -3.85 -0.55
CA ILE A 324 -21.64 -3.32 -0.49
C ILE A 324 -20.73 -4.14 0.45
N ARG A 325 -21.28 -4.80 1.48
CA ARG A 325 -20.51 -5.59 2.46
C ARG A 325 -20.01 -6.94 1.90
N GLN A 326 -20.72 -7.56 0.96
CA GLN A 326 -20.40 -8.92 0.47
C GLN A 326 -19.42 -8.94 -0.71
N ALA A 327 -19.32 -7.86 -1.49
CA ALA A 327 -18.46 -7.81 -2.67
C ALA A 327 -16.96 -7.62 -2.34
N CYS A 328 -16.62 -6.98 -1.21
CA CYS A 328 -15.22 -6.71 -0.85
C CYS A 328 -14.55 -7.86 -0.05
N LYS A 329 -15.28 -8.59 0.80
CA LYS A 329 -14.71 -9.74 1.52
C LYS A 329 -14.39 -10.93 0.60
N SER A 330 -15.25 -11.19 -0.39
CA SER A 330 -15.13 -12.37 -1.26
C SER A 330 -14.06 -12.27 -2.36
N ARG A 331 -13.43 -11.11 -2.57
CA ARG A 331 -12.39 -10.91 -3.61
C ARG A 331 -10.99 -10.67 -3.08
N ALA A 332 -10.82 -10.41 -1.77
CA ALA A 332 -9.51 -10.31 -1.13
C ALA A 332 -8.88 -11.69 -0.83
N GLU A 333 -9.68 -12.76 -0.79
CA GLU A 333 -9.23 -14.13 -0.54
C GLU A 333 -8.80 -14.89 -1.81
N LYS A 334 -8.85 -14.25 -3.00
CA LYS A 334 -8.51 -14.85 -4.29
C LYS A 334 -7.38 -14.15 -5.05
N ALA A 335 -6.55 -13.34 -4.38
CA ALA A 335 -5.41 -12.65 -4.99
C ALA A 335 -4.10 -13.00 -4.28
#